data_AF-A0A326GEQ8-F1
#
_entry.id   AF-A0A326GEQ8-F1
#
_cell.length_a   1.000
_cell.length_b   1.000
_cell.length_c   1.000
_cell.angle_alpha   90.00
_cell.angle_beta   90.00
_cell.angle_gamma   90.00
#
_symmetry.space_group_name_H-M   'P 1'
#
loop_
_entity.id
_entity.type
_entity.pdbx_description
1 polymer ?
#
loop_
_entity_poly.entity_id
_entity_poly.type
_entity_poly.pdbx_seq_one_letter_code
_entity_poly.pdbx_strand_id
1 'polypeptide(L)'
;MRGAAANLAILSASAGLAACTANSPDGNVSEASQPFRAEFNADGLAMILSAPPAAFDPVEAPPSVPRTAEQDAADAEFLRVANYQNSVMDEVQALAERLRRDDRGNFQTLHYDNEGELGVVFEFLRDGPATLRKYSRNPTFRGETVRWSQQELKAAADFMWETFRDDRVIQSTGVATQVVTAQISVSEDEFRDLVRRKGVTLPEPVELVFHAAPVVPISNPPRAADRDEAVPVAVAPHIRIFPRHDRPAGARNAINSQVKVVLRDGCFRAADREDALVLFPFGARLFVDNANYLAFGSAESPRYARVGEMVTFMGSVAEVGIPELVEPIHAACGPGKVIKVEGLESANAYARQQALTDYANALRRLQSSYGLGEAQARRAMAWLDRRQAANRQMTDDGIALPPISAAMMIDIPPRPVMAQSECPSGTKLVGALCRTPEGYLRPLPEWLTEFLEQDE
;
A
#
# COMPACT_ATOMS: atom_id res chain seq x y z
N MET A 1 -63.70 -12.47 2.19
CA MET A 1 -64.85 -13.19 2.78
C MET A 1 -64.31 -14.28 3.68
N ARG A 2 -64.82 -14.35 4.93
CA ARG A 2 -65.07 -15.53 5.80
C ARG A 2 -64.11 -16.74 5.62
N GLY A 3 -63.49 -17.32 6.63
CA GLY A 3 -63.84 -17.39 8.05
C GLY A 3 -63.03 -18.52 8.71
N ALA A 4 -63.19 -18.63 10.02
CA ALA A 4 -62.45 -19.46 10.96
C ALA A 4 -62.74 -20.98 10.93
N ALA A 5 -61.79 -21.78 11.43
CA ALA A 5 -61.93 -23.00 12.26
C ALA A 5 -60.50 -23.50 12.59
N ALA A 6 -59.96 -23.53 13.82
CA ALA A 6 -60.32 -24.26 15.05
C ALA A 6 -60.21 -25.80 14.91
N ASN A 7 -59.19 -26.40 15.55
CA ASN A 7 -59.29 -27.63 16.37
C ASN A 7 -57.96 -28.07 17.03
N LEU A 8 -57.97 -28.03 18.37
CA LEU A 8 -57.55 -29.06 19.35
C LEU A 8 -56.23 -29.84 19.13
N ALA A 9 -55.18 -29.68 19.96
CA ALA A 9 -55.01 -30.11 21.36
C ALA A 9 -54.57 -31.58 21.54
N ILE A 10 -53.32 -31.81 21.95
CA ILE A 10 -52.94 -32.89 22.89
C ILE A 10 -51.88 -32.33 23.87
N LEU A 11 -52.25 -32.38 25.15
CA LEU A 11 -51.40 -32.16 26.31
C LEU A 11 -50.36 -33.28 26.46
N SER A 12 -49.18 -32.97 26.96
CA SER A 12 -48.48 -33.87 27.88
C SER A 12 -47.84 -33.06 28.99
N ALA A 13 -48.40 -33.23 30.18
CA ALA A 13 -47.94 -32.67 31.43
C ALA A 13 -46.73 -33.47 31.94
N SER A 14 -45.79 -32.78 32.57
CA SER A 14 -44.88 -33.38 33.54
C SER A 14 -44.74 -32.40 34.70
N ALA A 15 -45.33 -32.80 35.84
CA ALA A 15 -45.06 -32.26 37.17
C ALA A 15 -43.54 -32.33 37.43
N GLY A 16 -42.87 -31.39 38.10
CA GLY A 16 -43.28 -30.63 39.28
C GLY A 16 -42.39 -31.06 40.43
N LEU A 17 -41.35 -30.27 40.73
CA LEU A 17 -40.72 -30.21 42.05
C LEU A 17 -40.39 -28.74 42.33
N ALA A 18 -40.91 -28.25 43.45
CA ALA A 18 -40.78 -26.90 43.93
C ALA A 18 -39.88 -26.85 45.18
N ALA A 19 -39.52 -25.62 45.53
CA ALA A 19 -38.88 -25.11 46.76
C ALA A 19 -37.33 -25.12 46.74
N CYS A 20 -36.62 -24.04 47.07
CA CYS A 20 -36.93 -22.91 47.95
C CYS A 20 -36.44 -21.56 47.41
N THR A 21 -37.22 -20.54 47.69
CA THR A 21 -36.87 -19.12 47.64
C THR A 21 -35.83 -18.77 48.70
N ALA A 22 -34.79 -18.04 48.29
CA ALA A 22 -34.05 -17.13 49.17
C ALA A 22 -33.97 -15.78 48.45
N ASN A 23 -34.96 -14.92 48.71
CA ASN A 23 -34.80 -13.49 48.45
C ASN A 23 -33.80 -12.95 49.46
N SER A 24 -32.62 -12.57 48.99
CA SER A 24 -31.85 -11.50 49.63
C SER A 24 -32.02 -10.25 48.77
N PRO A 25 -32.63 -9.18 49.30
CA PRO A 25 -32.58 -7.88 48.67
C PRO A 25 -31.22 -7.26 48.96
N ASP A 26 -30.54 -6.75 47.95
CA ASP A 26 -29.92 -5.42 48.00
C ASP A 26 -29.09 -5.16 46.75
N GLY A 27 -29.35 -3.99 46.17
CA GLY A 27 -28.39 -3.31 45.31
C GLY A 27 -28.20 -3.90 43.93
N ASN A 28 -29.20 -3.68 43.06
CA ASN A 28 -28.89 -3.29 41.69
C ASN A 28 -28.00 -2.03 41.75
N VAL A 29 -26.68 -2.22 41.93
CA VAL A 29 -25.73 -1.31 41.32
C VAL A 29 -25.86 -1.66 39.85
N SER A 30 -26.64 -0.85 39.13
CA SER A 30 -26.49 -0.79 37.68
C SER A 30 -25.02 -0.52 37.46
N GLU A 31 -24.22 -1.55 37.12
CA GLU A 31 -22.91 -1.34 36.53
C GLU A 31 -23.17 -0.32 35.43
N ALA A 32 -22.61 0.89 35.59
CA ALA A 32 -22.65 1.86 34.52
C ALA A 32 -22.12 1.13 33.30
N SER A 33 -22.97 0.98 32.27
CA SER A 33 -22.60 0.25 31.06
C SER A 33 -21.24 0.80 30.62
N GLN A 34 -20.19 -0.02 30.74
CA GLN A 34 -18.84 0.44 30.48
C GLN A 34 -18.81 1.05 29.07
N PRO A 35 -18.21 2.23 28.90
CA PRO A 35 -18.33 3.02 27.67
C PRO A 35 -17.80 2.27 26.43
N PHE A 36 -16.87 1.33 26.67
CA PHE A 36 -16.37 0.33 25.76
C PHE A 36 -15.66 -0.76 26.59
N ARG A 37 -15.33 -1.88 25.95
CA ARG A 37 -14.58 -2.99 26.55
C ARG A 37 -13.13 -2.56 26.83
N ALA A 38 -12.83 -2.27 28.09
CA ALA A 38 -11.49 -2.00 28.59
C ALA A 38 -11.41 -2.26 30.10
N GLU A 39 -10.20 -2.42 30.60
CA GLU A 39 -9.94 -2.25 32.03
C GLU A 39 -9.79 -0.74 32.32
N PHE A 40 -10.29 -0.26 33.46
CA PHE A 40 -10.16 1.15 33.85
C PHE A 40 -9.41 1.24 35.18
N ASN A 41 -8.40 2.09 35.25
CA ASN A 41 -7.67 2.33 36.48
C ASN A 41 -8.46 3.25 37.45
N ALA A 42 -7.90 3.51 38.64
CA ALA A 42 -8.57 4.33 39.66
C ALA A 42 -8.86 5.77 39.20
N ASP A 43 -8.10 6.30 38.24
CA ASP A 43 -8.32 7.61 37.62
C ASP A 43 -9.34 7.56 36.48
N GLY A 44 -9.90 6.38 36.19
CA GLY A 44 -10.85 6.15 35.10
C GLY A 44 -10.20 6.03 33.72
N LEU A 45 -8.87 5.89 33.63
CA LEU A 45 -8.17 5.75 32.35
C LEU A 45 -8.21 4.30 31.86
N ALA A 46 -8.44 4.13 30.56
CA ALA A 46 -8.58 2.82 29.94
C ALA A 46 -7.22 2.13 29.71
N MET A 47 -7.24 0.81 29.84
CA MET A 47 -6.16 -0.13 29.53
C MET A 47 -6.71 -1.24 28.63
N ILE A 48 -6.08 -1.42 27.48
CA ILE A 48 -6.41 -2.43 26.47
C ILE A 48 -5.10 -3.01 25.93
N LEU A 49 -4.74 -4.21 26.38
CA LEU A 49 -3.50 -4.89 25.97
C LEU A 49 -3.70 -5.86 24.80
N SER A 50 -4.94 -6.26 24.57
CA SER A 50 -5.33 -7.23 23.54
C SER A 50 -6.79 -7.06 23.21
N ALA A 51 -7.13 -7.22 21.94
CA ALA A 51 -8.50 -7.35 21.46
C ALA A 51 -8.55 -8.44 20.39
N PRO A 52 -9.67 -9.16 20.25
CA PRO A 52 -9.85 -10.08 19.12
C PRO A 52 -9.92 -9.28 17.82
N PRO A 53 -9.46 -9.83 16.68
CA PRO A 53 -9.52 -9.16 15.39
C PRO A 53 -10.87 -8.52 15.06
N ALA A 54 -10.85 -7.32 14.49
CA ALA A 54 -12.02 -6.64 13.99
C ALA A 54 -12.75 -7.55 13.00
N ALA A 55 -14.08 -7.61 13.11
CA ALA A 55 -14.87 -8.38 12.16
C ALA A 55 -14.71 -7.74 10.78
N PHE A 56 -14.28 -8.54 9.82
CA PHE A 56 -14.12 -8.14 8.44
C PHE A 56 -14.59 -9.28 7.56
N ASP A 57 -15.44 -8.95 6.59
CA ASP A 57 -15.85 -9.85 5.54
C ASP A 57 -15.08 -9.48 4.28
N PRO A 58 -14.09 -10.30 3.87
CA PRO A 58 -13.35 -10.08 2.65
C PRO A 58 -14.29 -10.00 1.46
N VAL A 59 -14.03 -9.04 0.58
CA VAL A 59 -14.80 -8.87 -0.64
C VAL A 59 -14.15 -9.73 -1.71
N GLU A 60 -14.95 -10.56 -2.39
CA GLU A 60 -14.46 -11.34 -3.53
C GLU A 60 -13.88 -10.39 -4.57
N ALA A 61 -12.73 -10.76 -5.14
CA ALA A 61 -12.18 -10.01 -6.24
C ALA A 61 -13.20 -10.05 -7.40
N PRO A 62 -13.53 -8.91 -8.02
CA PRO A 62 -14.45 -8.91 -9.14
C PRO A 62 -13.90 -9.84 -10.24
N PRO A 63 -14.79 -10.52 -10.98
CA PRO A 63 -14.35 -11.32 -12.13
C PRO A 63 -13.54 -10.42 -13.06
N SER A 64 -12.52 -10.99 -13.72
CA SER A 64 -11.82 -10.24 -14.76
C SER A 64 -12.84 -9.77 -15.79
N VAL A 65 -13.00 -8.45 -15.90
CA VAL A 65 -13.73 -7.86 -17.01
C VAL A 65 -12.98 -8.29 -18.28
N PRO A 66 -13.67 -8.78 -19.32
CA PRO A 66 -13.05 -9.00 -20.62
C PRO A 66 -12.29 -7.75 -21.02
N ARG A 67 -11.11 -7.93 -21.62
CA ARG A 67 -10.32 -6.79 -22.07
C ARG A 67 -11.16 -5.97 -23.05
N THR A 68 -11.13 -4.67 -22.84
CA THR A 68 -11.72 -3.70 -23.78
C THR A 68 -10.83 -3.59 -25.01
N ALA A 69 -11.39 -3.19 -26.15
CA ALA A 69 -10.61 -2.97 -27.37
C ALA A 69 -9.52 -1.91 -27.13
N GLU A 70 -9.78 -0.93 -26.27
CA GLU A 70 -8.85 0.09 -25.82
C GLU A 70 -7.67 -0.51 -25.04
N GLN A 71 -7.93 -1.47 -24.14
CA GLN A 71 -6.87 -2.17 -23.42
C GLN A 71 -6.02 -3.04 -24.35
N ASP A 72 -6.63 -3.71 -25.34
CA ASP A 72 -5.88 -4.49 -26.33
C ASP A 72 -5.02 -3.59 -27.23
N ALA A 73 -5.55 -2.44 -27.63
CA ALA A 73 -4.80 -1.42 -28.35
C ALA A 73 -3.63 -0.88 -27.51
N ALA A 74 -3.83 -0.65 -26.20
CA ALA A 74 -2.78 -0.22 -25.29
C ALA A 74 -1.65 -1.25 -25.15
N ASP A 75 -1.95 -2.55 -25.10
CA ASP A 75 -0.91 -3.60 -25.09
C ASP A 75 -0.18 -3.70 -26.43
N ALA A 76 -0.90 -3.60 -27.54
CA ALA A 76 -0.29 -3.59 -28.87
C ALA A 76 0.67 -2.39 -29.00
N GLU A 77 0.27 -1.23 -28.47
CA GLU A 77 1.09 -0.03 -28.40
C GLU A 77 2.30 -0.20 -27.48
N PHE A 78 2.12 -0.78 -26.30
CA PHE A 78 3.21 -1.13 -25.39
C PHE A 78 4.23 -2.06 -26.06
N LEU A 79 3.77 -3.11 -26.75
CA LEU A 79 4.63 -4.03 -27.49
C LEU A 79 5.34 -3.34 -28.66
N ARG A 80 4.65 -2.44 -29.38
CA ARG A 80 5.24 -1.63 -30.46
C ARG A 80 6.40 -0.79 -29.93
N VAL A 81 6.18 -0.09 -28.81
CA VAL A 81 7.19 0.70 -28.10
C VAL A 81 8.35 -0.18 -27.64
N ALA A 82 8.07 -1.29 -26.94
CA ALA A 82 9.09 -2.18 -26.42
C ALA A 82 9.95 -2.81 -27.55
N ASN A 83 9.33 -3.22 -28.65
CA ASN A 83 10.02 -3.77 -29.81
C ASN A 83 10.96 -2.73 -30.46
N TYR A 84 10.50 -1.49 -30.61
CA TYR A 84 11.35 -0.42 -31.11
C TYR A 84 12.54 -0.16 -30.18
N GLN A 85 12.30 0.05 -28.88
CA GLN A 85 13.35 0.29 -27.90
C GLN A 85 14.40 -0.84 -27.91
N ASN A 86 13.97 -2.10 -27.91
CA ASN A 86 14.86 -3.25 -28.02
C ASN A 86 15.65 -3.26 -29.34
N SER A 87 15.04 -2.87 -30.46
CA SER A 87 15.71 -2.86 -31.77
C SER A 87 16.83 -1.83 -31.89
N VAL A 88 16.76 -0.73 -31.13
CA VAL A 88 17.76 0.36 -31.16
C VAL A 88 18.67 0.39 -29.93
N MET A 89 18.38 -0.42 -28.91
CA MET A 89 19.04 -0.37 -27.59
C MET A 89 20.57 -0.38 -27.66
N ASP A 90 21.16 -1.31 -28.43
CA ASP A 90 22.61 -1.42 -28.57
C ASP A 90 23.21 -0.18 -29.26
N GLU A 91 22.55 0.33 -30.30
CA GLU A 91 22.99 1.54 -31.01
C GLU A 91 22.89 2.76 -30.10
N VAL A 92 21.78 2.90 -29.36
CA VAL A 92 21.55 3.99 -28.40
C VAL A 92 22.59 3.96 -27.30
N GLN A 93 22.89 2.78 -26.73
CA GLN A 93 23.88 2.65 -25.67
C GLN A 93 25.28 3.04 -26.16
N ALA A 94 25.71 2.48 -27.29
CA ALA A 94 27.02 2.78 -27.87
C ALA A 94 27.16 4.28 -28.23
N LEU A 95 26.09 4.87 -28.78
CA LEU A 95 26.05 6.29 -29.11
C LEU A 95 26.08 7.16 -27.86
N ALA A 96 25.30 6.84 -26.83
CA ALA A 96 25.28 7.57 -25.57
C ALA A 96 26.65 7.54 -24.87
N GLU A 97 27.31 6.37 -24.83
CA GLU A 97 28.67 6.25 -24.29
C GLU A 97 29.68 7.10 -25.07
N ARG A 98 29.55 7.13 -26.41
CA ARG A 98 30.38 7.98 -27.26
C ARG A 98 30.13 9.46 -26.99
N LEU A 99 28.88 9.90 -26.97
CA LEU A 99 28.50 11.30 -26.70
C LEU A 99 28.94 11.75 -25.29
N ARG A 100 28.85 10.88 -24.27
CA ARG A 100 29.35 11.18 -22.91
C ARG A 100 30.86 11.40 -22.87
N ARG A 101 31.64 10.77 -23.76
CA ARG A 101 33.09 10.97 -23.84
C ARG A 101 33.45 12.17 -24.71
N ASP A 102 32.90 12.21 -25.92
CA ASP A 102 33.32 13.14 -26.98
C ASP A 102 32.64 14.53 -26.82
N ASP A 103 31.44 14.58 -26.23
CA ASP A 103 30.61 15.79 -26.07
C ASP A 103 30.16 16.00 -24.61
N ARG A 104 30.99 15.61 -23.62
CA ARG A 104 30.67 15.64 -22.17
C ARG A 104 30.10 16.98 -21.66
N GLY A 105 30.55 18.11 -22.22
CA GLY A 105 30.09 19.45 -21.84
C GLY A 105 28.88 19.96 -22.63
N ASN A 106 28.29 19.10 -23.47
CA ASN A 106 27.16 19.43 -24.32
C ASN A 106 26.03 18.41 -24.16
N PHE A 107 26.32 17.13 -24.37
CA PHE A 107 25.37 16.04 -24.20
C PHE A 107 24.92 15.91 -22.74
N GLN A 108 23.61 15.86 -22.52
CA GLN A 108 22.99 15.81 -21.18
C GLN A 108 22.44 14.43 -20.86
N THR A 109 21.43 14.01 -21.62
CA THR A 109 20.72 12.75 -21.40
C THR A 109 20.05 12.32 -22.70
N LEU A 110 19.31 11.23 -22.64
CA LEU A 110 18.40 10.81 -23.68
C LEU A 110 17.10 10.32 -23.06
N HIS A 111 16.02 10.39 -23.84
CA HIS A 111 14.76 9.75 -23.52
C HIS A 111 14.16 9.11 -24.77
N TYR A 112 13.32 8.10 -24.58
CA TYR A 112 12.55 7.52 -25.66
C TYR A 112 11.29 8.34 -25.86
N ASP A 113 11.06 8.79 -27.07
CA ASP A 113 9.78 9.37 -27.46
C ASP A 113 8.88 8.21 -27.90
N ASN A 114 7.95 7.87 -27.02
CA ASN A 114 7.01 6.77 -27.21
C ASN A 114 5.66 7.25 -27.77
N GLU A 115 5.48 8.57 -27.93
CA GLU A 115 4.24 9.16 -28.42
C GLU A 115 4.31 9.41 -29.93
N GLY A 116 3.36 8.86 -30.69
CA GLY A 116 3.35 9.02 -32.15
C GLY A 116 4.50 8.28 -32.85
N GLU A 117 5.37 9.04 -33.54
CA GLU A 117 6.53 8.49 -34.26
C GLU A 117 7.65 8.13 -33.27
N LEU A 118 7.81 6.82 -33.05
CA LEU A 118 8.80 6.29 -32.10
C LEU A 118 10.21 6.76 -32.46
N GLY A 119 10.90 7.25 -31.44
CA GLY A 119 12.22 7.81 -31.62
C GLY A 119 13.03 7.83 -30.33
N VAL A 120 14.27 8.24 -30.47
CA VAL A 120 15.14 8.53 -29.33
C VAL A 120 15.58 9.98 -29.41
N VAL A 121 15.28 10.73 -28.37
CA VAL A 121 15.69 12.13 -28.25
C VAL A 121 16.97 12.18 -27.43
N PHE A 122 18.02 12.71 -28.03
CA PHE A 122 19.30 13.01 -27.38
C PHE A 122 19.34 14.50 -27.06
N GLU A 123 19.48 14.83 -25.79
CA GLU A 123 19.41 16.20 -25.29
C GLU A 123 20.82 16.81 -25.19
N PHE A 124 20.97 18.03 -25.72
CA PHE A 124 22.24 18.77 -25.76
C PHE A 124 22.04 20.22 -25.29
N LEU A 125 23.01 20.80 -24.61
CA LEU A 125 22.94 22.23 -24.23
C LEU A 125 23.08 23.18 -25.43
N ARG A 126 23.69 22.72 -26.51
CA ARG A 126 24.05 23.53 -27.68
C ARG A 126 23.92 22.69 -28.96
N ASP A 127 23.27 23.29 -29.97
CA ASP A 127 23.17 22.78 -31.34
C ASP A 127 22.86 21.27 -31.43
N GLY A 128 21.86 20.79 -30.69
CA GLY A 128 21.53 19.36 -30.58
C GLY A 128 21.37 18.65 -31.92
N PRO A 129 20.53 19.16 -32.85
CA PRO A 129 20.36 18.54 -34.16
C PRO A 129 21.66 18.44 -34.96
N ALA A 130 22.51 19.48 -34.92
CA ALA A 130 23.76 19.50 -35.68
C ALA A 130 24.82 18.61 -35.03
N THR A 131 24.85 18.53 -33.70
CA THR A 131 25.76 17.67 -32.95
C THR A 131 25.44 16.20 -33.21
N LEU A 132 24.18 15.78 -33.05
CA LEU A 132 23.78 14.39 -33.25
C LEU A 132 24.10 13.87 -34.65
N ARG A 133 23.91 14.69 -35.70
CA ARG A 133 24.22 14.34 -37.10
C ARG A 133 25.69 13.99 -37.35
N LYS A 134 26.62 14.40 -36.48
CA LYS A 134 28.03 14.01 -36.55
C LYS A 134 28.24 12.55 -36.13
N TYR A 135 27.35 12.01 -35.31
CA TYR A 135 27.51 10.72 -34.64
C TYR A 135 26.54 9.65 -35.12
N SER A 136 25.33 10.02 -35.55
CA SER A 136 24.35 9.07 -36.07
C SER A 136 23.66 9.59 -37.33
N ARG A 137 23.27 8.65 -38.18
CA ARG A 137 22.42 8.86 -39.35
C ARG A 137 21.06 8.15 -39.19
N ASN A 138 20.79 7.60 -38.02
CA ASN A 138 19.54 6.91 -37.75
C ASN A 138 18.39 7.93 -37.81
N PRO A 139 17.42 7.77 -38.72
CA PRO A 139 16.36 8.76 -38.93
C PRO A 139 15.38 8.85 -37.75
N THR A 140 15.36 7.85 -36.86
CA THR A 140 14.50 7.85 -35.67
C THR A 140 15.17 8.54 -34.47
N PHE A 141 16.44 8.91 -34.58
CA PHE A 141 17.15 9.64 -33.53
C PHE A 141 17.07 11.14 -33.78
N ARG A 142 16.67 11.88 -32.76
CA ARG A 142 16.49 13.33 -32.79
C ARG A 142 17.42 13.97 -31.78
N GLY A 143 18.10 15.03 -32.21
CA GLY A 143 18.94 15.82 -31.32
C GLY A 143 18.16 17.06 -30.92
N GLU A 144 17.98 17.31 -29.64
CA GLU A 144 17.28 18.48 -29.15
C GLU A 144 18.22 19.39 -28.37
N THR A 145 18.06 20.70 -28.57
CA THR A 145 18.76 21.70 -27.77
C THR A 145 17.91 22.02 -26.55
N VAL A 146 18.45 21.72 -25.39
CA VAL A 146 17.84 21.95 -24.08
C VAL A 146 18.50 23.12 -23.36
N ARG A 147 17.76 23.72 -22.43
CA ARG A 147 18.22 24.87 -21.65
C ARG A 147 19.01 24.44 -20.42
N TRP A 148 18.49 23.45 -19.70
CA TRP A 148 19.03 23.02 -18.40
C TRP A 148 19.82 21.74 -18.53
N SER A 149 20.97 21.70 -17.88
CA SER A 149 21.72 20.47 -17.67
C SER A 149 21.05 19.56 -16.64
N GLN A 150 21.32 18.26 -16.71
CA GLN A 150 20.87 17.31 -15.69
C GLN A 150 21.40 17.67 -14.29
N GLN A 151 22.60 18.26 -14.23
CA GLN A 151 23.18 18.75 -12.98
C GLN A 151 22.38 19.92 -12.41
N GLU A 152 21.96 20.88 -13.25
CA GLU A 152 21.13 22.01 -12.82
C GLU A 152 19.74 21.56 -12.37
N LEU A 153 19.10 20.64 -13.09
CA LEU A 153 17.81 20.08 -12.70
C LEU A 153 17.90 19.32 -11.37
N LYS A 154 18.95 18.50 -11.19
CA LYS A 154 19.19 17.83 -9.91
C LYS A 154 19.46 18.82 -8.78
N ALA A 155 20.26 19.86 -9.03
CA ALA A 155 20.52 20.90 -8.03
C ALA A 155 19.25 21.66 -7.65
N ALA A 156 18.34 21.91 -8.59
CA ALA A 156 17.04 22.52 -8.32
C ALA A 156 16.12 21.60 -7.49
N ALA A 157 16.09 20.29 -7.76
CA ALA A 157 15.36 19.32 -6.95
C ALA A 157 15.94 19.21 -5.52
N ASP A 158 17.26 19.09 -5.41
CA ASP A 158 17.98 19.02 -4.14
C ASP A 158 17.77 20.33 -3.34
N PHE A 159 17.76 21.50 -4.00
CA PHE A 159 17.43 22.78 -3.38
C PHE A 159 16.03 22.76 -2.76
N MET A 160 15.01 22.28 -3.50
CA MET A 160 13.64 22.21 -2.99
C MET A 160 13.56 21.31 -1.76
N TRP A 161 14.22 20.15 -1.79
CA TRP A 161 14.24 19.22 -0.67
C TRP A 161 14.95 19.82 0.55
N GLU A 162 16.20 20.25 0.41
CA GLU A 162 17.02 20.72 1.54
C GLU A 162 16.48 22.03 2.15
N THR A 163 15.87 22.90 1.35
CA THR A 163 15.35 24.19 1.85
C THR A 163 14.07 24.05 2.67
N PHE A 164 13.21 23.07 2.32
CA PHE A 164 11.84 23.00 2.81
C PHE A 164 11.46 21.69 3.51
N ARG A 165 12.34 20.68 3.56
CA ARG A 165 12.02 19.38 4.21
C ARG A 165 11.68 19.53 5.69
N ASP A 166 12.36 20.42 6.41
CA ASP A 166 12.18 20.59 7.85
C ASP A 166 10.85 21.30 8.17
N ASP A 167 10.30 22.06 7.22
CA ASP A 167 8.97 22.68 7.32
C ASP A 167 7.83 21.70 7.01
N ARG A 168 8.17 20.49 6.53
CA ARG A 168 7.24 19.38 6.27
C ARG A 168 6.19 19.72 5.20
N VAL A 169 6.57 20.57 4.24
CA VAL A 169 5.70 21.03 3.14
C VAL A 169 5.95 20.30 1.82
N ILE A 170 7.11 19.64 1.65
CA ILE A 170 7.45 18.87 0.43
C ILE A 170 7.03 17.41 0.61
N GLN A 171 6.20 16.90 -0.30
CA GLN A 171 5.84 15.48 -0.37
C GLN A 171 6.82 14.68 -1.21
N SER A 172 7.25 15.23 -2.35
CA SER A 172 8.20 14.62 -3.26
C SER A 172 8.78 15.64 -4.23
N THR A 173 9.92 15.29 -4.83
CA THR A 173 10.50 16.00 -5.96
C THR A 173 10.80 15.01 -7.09
N GLY A 174 10.52 15.39 -8.33
CA GLY A 174 10.83 14.60 -9.53
C GLY A 174 11.61 15.42 -10.54
N VAL A 175 12.51 14.77 -11.28
CA VAL A 175 13.23 15.38 -12.41
C VAL A 175 12.71 14.76 -13.69
N ALA A 176 12.19 15.60 -14.58
CA ALA A 176 11.79 15.22 -15.94
C ALA A 176 12.59 16.05 -16.96
N THR A 177 12.32 15.87 -18.26
CA THR A 177 12.95 16.68 -19.32
C THR A 177 12.61 18.15 -19.10
N GLN A 178 13.65 18.95 -18.82
CA GLN A 178 13.59 20.42 -18.66
C GLN A 178 12.77 20.97 -17.48
N VAL A 179 12.25 20.12 -16.61
CA VAL A 179 11.43 20.54 -15.46
C VAL A 179 11.73 19.70 -14.22
N VAL A 180 11.67 20.35 -13.07
CA VAL A 180 11.64 19.73 -11.75
C VAL A 180 10.26 19.91 -11.18
N THR A 181 9.55 18.83 -10.89
CA THR A 181 8.25 18.89 -10.23
C THR A 181 8.45 18.78 -8.72
N ALA A 182 7.87 19.70 -7.94
CA ALA A 182 7.83 19.62 -6.48
C ALA A 182 6.38 19.53 -6.01
N GLN A 183 6.02 18.42 -5.34
CA GLN A 183 4.69 18.22 -4.78
C GLN A 183 4.60 18.81 -3.38
N ILE A 184 3.64 19.71 -3.15
CA ILE A 184 3.49 20.53 -1.95
C ILE A 184 2.23 20.13 -1.17
N SER A 185 2.37 19.88 0.13
CA SER A 185 1.28 19.41 1.02
C SER A 185 0.42 20.53 1.63
N VAL A 186 0.80 21.79 1.44
CA VAL A 186 0.12 22.98 1.98
C VAL A 186 -0.47 23.82 0.85
N SER A 187 -1.28 24.82 1.19
CA SER A 187 -1.83 25.74 0.19
C SER A 187 -0.73 26.55 -0.50
N GLU A 188 -1.03 27.06 -1.70
CA GLU A 188 -0.08 27.94 -2.40
C GLU A 188 0.26 29.16 -1.54
N ASP A 189 -0.72 29.81 -0.91
CA ASP A 189 -0.48 30.99 -0.08
C ASP A 189 0.45 30.69 1.10
N GLU A 190 0.22 29.58 1.82
CA GLU A 190 1.08 29.15 2.93
C GLU A 190 2.50 28.88 2.46
N PHE A 191 2.66 28.21 1.32
CA PHE A 191 3.98 27.93 0.75
C PHE A 191 4.68 29.21 0.29
N ARG A 192 3.99 30.12 -0.39
CA ARG A 192 4.55 31.40 -0.83
C ARG A 192 4.95 32.27 0.36
N ASP A 193 4.18 32.26 1.44
CA ASP A 193 4.56 32.90 2.70
C ASP A 193 5.81 32.28 3.32
N LEU A 194 5.95 30.95 3.28
CA LEU A 194 7.16 30.27 3.74
C LEU A 194 8.38 30.68 2.92
N VAL A 195 8.26 30.71 1.58
CA VAL A 195 9.31 31.17 0.66
C VAL A 195 9.72 32.61 1.01
N ARG A 196 8.75 33.51 1.23
CA ARG A 196 9.01 34.90 1.67
C ARG A 196 9.73 34.96 3.01
N ARG A 197 9.27 34.20 4.02
CA ARG A 197 9.88 34.16 5.36
C ARG A 197 11.32 33.66 5.33
N LYS A 198 11.63 32.67 4.48
CA LYS A 198 12.99 32.16 4.29
C LYS A 198 13.86 33.06 3.41
N GLY A 199 13.26 34.03 2.71
CA GLY A 199 13.98 34.97 1.85
C GLY A 199 14.67 34.30 0.66
N VAL A 200 14.14 33.17 0.18
CA VAL A 200 14.73 32.37 -0.90
C VAL A 200 14.03 32.62 -2.23
N THR A 201 14.76 32.43 -3.32
CA THR A 201 14.19 32.43 -4.69
C THR A 201 14.13 31.00 -5.19
N LEU A 202 12.96 30.59 -5.68
CA LEU A 202 12.79 29.25 -6.24
C LEU A 202 13.56 29.12 -7.56
N PRO A 203 14.24 27.99 -7.81
CA PRO A 203 14.89 27.74 -9.09
C PRO A 203 13.88 27.79 -10.23
N GLU A 204 14.25 28.43 -11.33
CA GLU A 204 13.40 28.58 -12.51
C GLU A 204 12.83 27.27 -13.09
N PRO A 205 13.57 26.14 -13.15
CA PRO A 205 13.00 24.90 -13.69
C PRO A 205 11.98 24.22 -12.76
N VAL A 206 11.69 24.78 -11.57
CA VAL A 206 10.78 24.17 -10.61
C VAL A 206 9.32 24.52 -10.91
N GLU A 207 8.52 23.49 -11.17
CA GLU A 207 7.06 23.55 -11.20
C GLU A 207 6.48 23.05 -9.88
N LEU A 208 5.58 23.84 -9.28
CA LEU A 208 4.92 23.52 -8.02
C LEU A 208 3.57 22.87 -8.26
N VAL A 209 3.35 21.71 -7.65
CA VAL A 209 2.07 21.01 -7.69
C VAL A 209 1.50 20.93 -6.28
N PHE A 210 0.35 21.57 -6.07
CA PHE A 210 -0.26 21.67 -4.73
C PHE A 210 -1.30 20.57 -4.50
N HIS A 211 -1.09 19.79 -3.44
CA HIS A 211 -2.00 18.77 -2.92
C HIS A 211 -2.41 19.13 -1.49
N ALA A 212 -2.92 20.35 -1.32
CA ALA A 212 -3.32 20.89 -0.03
C ALA A 212 -4.53 20.12 0.53
N ALA A 213 -4.27 19.17 1.42
CA ALA A 213 -5.29 18.77 2.38
C ALA A 213 -5.45 19.91 3.40
N PRO A 214 -6.65 20.11 3.98
CA PRO A 214 -6.80 21.06 5.08
C PRO A 214 -5.80 20.72 6.19
N VAL A 215 -4.95 21.68 6.57
CA VAL A 215 -4.09 21.50 7.76
C VAL A 215 -5.01 21.37 8.95
N VAL A 216 -5.05 20.18 9.54
CA VAL A 216 -5.77 19.94 10.78
C VAL A 216 -4.72 20.11 11.87
N PRO A 217 -4.87 21.09 12.79
CA PRO A 217 -4.02 21.16 13.97
C PRO A 217 -3.94 19.78 14.61
N ILE A 218 -2.81 19.43 15.23
CA ILE A 218 -2.75 18.20 16.04
C ILE A 218 -3.93 18.27 16.99
N SER A 219 -4.92 17.41 16.76
CA SER A 219 -6.16 17.42 17.49
C SER A 219 -5.92 16.71 18.81
N ASN A 220 -5.23 17.45 19.68
CA ASN A 220 -4.89 17.12 21.05
C ASN A 220 -4.99 18.40 21.86
N PRO A 221 -6.21 18.83 22.19
CA PRO A 221 -6.35 19.77 23.28
C PRO A 221 -5.83 19.06 24.56
N PRO A 222 -4.98 19.71 25.40
CA PRO A 222 -4.47 19.16 26.65
C PRO A 222 -5.56 18.75 27.68
N ARG A 223 -6.81 19.09 27.37
CA ARG A 223 -8.07 18.63 27.98
C ARG A 223 -9.03 18.32 26.83
N ALA A 224 -9.91 17.33 26.96
CA ALA A 224 -10.92 17.02 25.94
C ALA A 224 -11.56 18.31 25.40
N ALA A 225 -11.44 18.57 24.09
CA ALA A 225 -12.22 19.62 23.47
C ALA A 225 -13.68 19.23 23.61
N ASP A 226 -14.55 20.21 23.83
CA ASP A 226 -16.00 20.00 23.86
C ASP A 226 -16.50 19.31 22.57
N ARG A 227 -15.74 19.39 21.46
CA ARG A 227 -15.96 18.65 20.20
C ARG A 227 -14.64 18.33 19.47
N ASP A 228 -14.08 17.15 19.69
CA ASP A 228 -13.19 16.48 18.71
C ASP A 228 -14.01 15.38 18.03
N GLU A 229 -14.51 15.62 16.82
CA GLU A 229 -15.39 14.67 16.12
C GLU A 229 -14.70 13.35 15.76
N ALA A 230 -13.38 13.28 15.86
CA ALA A 230 -12.62 12.05 15.62
C ALA A 230 -12.34 11.26 16.90
N VAL A 231 -12.75 11.75 18.07
CA VAL A 231 -12.72 11.01 19.34
C VAL A 231 -14.13 11.04 19.95
N PRO A 232 -14.82 9.90 20.11
CA PRO A 232 -16.15 9.90 20.68
C PRO A 232 -16.17 10.51 22.09
N VAL A 233 -17.23 11.25 22.42
CA VAL A 233 -17.43 11.86 23.75
C VAL A 233 -17.37 10.82 24.88
N ALA A 234 -17.84 9.60 24.62
CA ALA A 234 -17.78 8.50 25.58
C ALA A 234 -16.37 7.92 25.77
N VAL A 235 -15.44 8.18 24.85
CA VAL A 235 -14.05 7.68 24.90
C VAL A 235 -13.11 8.74 25.48
N ALA A 236 -13.33 10.01 25.15
CA ALA A 236 -12.44 11.12 25.52
C ALA A 236 -12.06 11.18 27.02
N PRO A 237 -12.94 10.91 28.00
CA PRO A 237 -12.57 10.91 29.42
C PRO A 237 -11.60 9.80 29.83
N HIS A 238 -11.48 8.75 29.03
CA HIS A 238 -10.75 7.52 29.37
C HIS A 238 -9.40 7.40 28.66
N ILE A 239 -9.06 8.35 27.80
CA ILE A 239 -7.75 8.44 27.14
C ILE A 239 -7.10 9.76 27.54
N ARG A 240 -5.77 9.79 27.57
CA ARG A 240 -5.03 11.03 27.80
C ARG A 240 -4.91 11.84 26.53
N ILE A 241 -4.71 11.17 25.40
CA ILE A 241 -4.34 11.81 24.15
C ILE A 241 -4.58 10.88 22.94
N PHE A 242 -5.01 11.42 21.80
CA PHE A 242 -5.09 10.70 20.51
C PHE A 242 -4.29 11.46 19.44
N PRO A 243 -2.95 11.35 19.47
CA PRO A 243 -2.07 12.18 18.66
C PRO A 243 -2.11 11.76 17.20
N ARG A 244 -2.38 12.73 16.33
CA ARG A 244 -2.43 12.55 14.89
C ARG A 244 -1.44 13.48 14.22
N HIS A 245 -0.86 13.00 13.13
CA HIS A 245 -0.09 13.84 12.24
C HIS A 245 -1.01 14.93 11.65
N ASP A 246 -0.50 16.15 11.57
CA ASP A 246 -1.18 17.35 11.07
C ASP A 246 -1.27 17.42 9.53
N ARG A 247 -0.54 16.53 8.83
CA ARG A 247 -0.41 16.48 7.36
C ARG A 247 -0.35 15.04 6.81
N PRO A 248 -0.73 14.77 5.54
CA PRO A 248 -0.51 13.47 4.91
C PRO A 248 0.97 13.06 4.89
N ALA A 249 1.24 11.76 4.84
CA ALA A 249 2.61 11.23 4.94
C ALA A 249 3.47 11.33 3.67
N GLY A 250 2.91 11.79 2.54
CA GLY A 250 3.62 11.79 1.26
C GLY A 250 3.89 10.37 0.73
N ALA A 251 4.94 10.23 -0.09
CA ALA A 251 5.31 8.95 -0.68
C ALA A 251 5.82 7.96 0.39
N ARG A 252 5.34 6.71 0.33
CA ARG A 252 5.67 5.65 1.27
C ARG A 252 6.35 4.50 0.56
N ASN A 253 7.36 3.91 1.19
CA ASN A 253 7.92 2.65 0.71
C ASN A 253 6.85 1.55 0.78
N ALA A 254 6.80 0.67 -0.23
CA ALA A 254 5.90 -0.47 -0.29
C ALA A 254 6.38 -1.63 0.63
N ILE A 255 6.54 -1.33 1.92
CA ILE A 255 6.93 -2.27 2.97
C ILE A 255 5.69 -2.54 3.80
N ASN A 256 5.22 -3.78 3.86
CA ASN A 256 4.08 -4.19 4.68
C ASN A 256 4.49 -4.34 6.16
N SER A 257 4.80 -3.22 6.80
CA SER A 257 5.16 -3.18 8.21
C SER A 257 3.97 -3.48 9.10
N GLN A 258 4.24 -4.06 10.27
CA GLN A 258 3.24 -4.33 11.29
C GLN A 258 3.69 -3.82 12.65
N VAL A 259 2.70 -3.44 13.47
CA VAL A 259 2.88 -2.98 14.86
C VAL A 259 1.66 -3.33 15.70
N LYS A 260 1.85 -3.66 16.98
CA LYS A 260 0.77 -3.90 17.94
C LYS A 260 0.46 -2.62 18.72
N VAL A 261 -0.63 -1.94 18.37
CA VAL A 261 -1.04 -0.72 19.07
C VAL A 261 -1.95 -1.08 20.25
N VAL A 262 -1.49 -0.82 21.46
CA VAL A 262 -2.22 -1.03 22.73
C VAL A 262 -2.55 0.30 23.40
N LEU A 263 -3.46 0.28 24.37
CA LEU A 263 -3.73 1.41 25.27
C LEU A 263 -3.28 1.05 26.68
N ARG A 264 -2.45 1.89 27.30
CA ARG A 264 -2.02 1.72 28.69
C ARG A 264 -2.14 3.06 29.41
N ASP A 265 -2.92 3.09 30.49
CA ASP A 265 -3.19 4.29 31.28
C ASP A 265 -3.64 5.49 30.42
N GLY A 266 -4.50 5.21 29.44
CA GLY A 266 -5.00 6.20 28.48
C GLY A 266 -4.01 6.65 27.40
N CYS A 267 -2.84 6.02 27.28
CA CYS A 267 -1.82 6.33 26.27
C CYS A 267 -1.64 5.21 25.25
N PHE A 268 -1.61 5.57 23.97
CA PHE A 268 -1.39 4.61 22.88
C PHE A 268 0.09 4.25 22.76
N ARG A 269 0.38 2.94 22.76
CA ARG A 269 1.74 2.41 22.73
C ARG A 269 1.89 1.28 21.73
N ALA A 270 3.09 1.13 21.17
CA ALA A 270 3.47 0.03 20.33
C ALA A 270 4.13 -1.06 21.17
N ALA A 271 3.35 -2.05 21.59
CA ALA A 271 3.76 -3.06 22.57
C ALA A 271 4.93 -3.93 22.09
N ASP A 272 5.07 -4.11 20.77
CA ASP A 272 6.13 -4.87 20.11
C ASP A 272 7.32 -3.99 19.68
N ARG A 273 7.32 -2.70 20.02
CA ARG A 273 8.36 -1.71 19.64
C ARG A 273 8.84 -0.91 20.84
N GLU A 274 9.45 -1.61 21.81
CA GLU A 274 10.01 -1.00 23.03
C GLU A 274 8.98 -0.18 23.82
N ASP A 275 7.69 -0.53 23.72
CA ASP A 275 6.57 0.18 24.33
C ASP A 275 6.51 1.68 23.94
N ALA A 276 6.99 2.01 22.73
CA ALA A 276 7.05 3.36 22.20
C ALA A 276 5.67 4.00 22.10
N LEU A 277 5.60 5.31 22.33
CA LEU A 277 4.38 6.11 22.15
C LEU A 277 4.03 6.20 20.66
N VAL A 278 2.74 6.21 20.34
CA VAL A 278 2.26 6.18 18.96
C VAL A 278 1.80 7.56 18.51
N LEU A 279 2.25 7.99 17.34
CA LEU A 279 1.65 9.07 16.54
C LEU A 279 0.88 8.45 15.36
N PHE A 280 -0.43 8.68 15.31
CA PHE A 280 -1.33 8.17 14.28
C PHE A 280 -1.23 8.99 12.98
N PRO A 281 -1.60 8.41 11.82
CA PRO A 281 -1.55 9.13 10.55
C PRO A 281 -2.61 10.24 10.50
N PHE A 282 -2.41 11.16 9.56
CA PHE A 282 -3.41 12.19 9.26
C PHE A 282 -4.75 11.56 8.85
N GLY A 283 -5.85 12.16 9.31
CA GLY A 283 -7.20 11.66 9.03
C GLY A 283 -7.63 10.43 9.84
N ALA A 284 -6.77 9.92 10.74
CA ALA A 284 -7.16 8.85 11.66
C ALA A 284 -8.33 9.28 12.56
N ARG A 285 -9.21 8.33 12.86
CA ARG A 285 -10.36 8.50 13.76
C ARG A 285 -10.41 7.36 14.76
N LEU A 286 -10.78 7.68 16.00
CA LEU A 286 -11.20 6.71 17.00
C LEU A 286 -12.71 6.53 16.94
N PHE A 287 -13.18 5.33 17.24
CA PHE A 287 -14.59 5.02 17.43
C PHE A 287 -14.75 3.76 18.27
N VAL A 288 -15.96 3.54 18.77
CA VAL A 288 -16.35 2.27 19.40
C VAL A 288 -17.11 1.47 18.35
N ASP A 289 -16.66 0.25 18.09
CA ASP A 289 -17.28 -0.61 17.08
C ASP A 289 -18.59 -1.25 17.57
N ASN A 290 -19.29 -1.95 16.67
CA ASN A 290 -20.56 -2.61 16.98
C ASN A 290 -20.45 -3.73 18.03
N ALA A 291 -19.24 -4.21 18.34
CA ALA A 291 -18.98 -5.20 19.38
C ALA A 291 -18.50 -4.56 20.70
N ASN A 292 -18.60 -3.23 20.80
CA ASN A 292 -18.21 -2.41 21.93
C ASN A 292 -16.70 -2.38 22.20
N TYR A 293 -15.85 -2.54 21.19
CA TYR A 293 -14.40 -2.38 21.30
C TYR A 293 -13.96 -0.99 20.81
N LEU A 294 -12.94 -0.42 21.46
CA LEU A 294 -12.27 0.78 20.95
C LEU A 294 -11.44 0.42 19.70
N ALA A 295 -11.62 1.20 18.64
CA ALA A 295 -11.00 0.98 17.35
C ALA A 295 -10.52 2.29 16.72
N PHE A 296 -9.61 2.16 15.75
CA PHE A 296 -9.19 3.26 14.89
C PHE A 296 -9.28 2.88 13.41
N GLY A 297 -9.57 3.88 12.58
CA GLY A 297 -9.78 3.71 11.14
C GLY A 297 -9.69 5.02 10.39
N SER A 298 -9.73 4.95 9.06
CA SER A 298 -9.86 6.11 8.16
C SER A 298 -11.11 5.98 7.30
N ALA A 299 -11.49 7.07 6.64
CA ALA A 299 -12.55 7.03 5.63
C ALA A 299 -12.15 6.25 4.37
N GLU A 300 -10.86 5.98 4.16
CA GLU A 300 -10.30 5.41 2.93
C GLU A 300 -10.39 3.89 2.89
N SER A 301 -10.58 3.22 4.05
CA SER A 301 -10.57 1.76 4.12
C SER A 301 -11.60 1.25 5.13
N PRO A 302 -12.40 0.23 4.77
CA PRO A 302 -13.32 -0.42 5.70
C PRO A 302 -12.61 -1.39 6.67
N ARG A 303 -11.30 -1.65 6.48
CA ARG A 303 -10.52 -2.66 7.24
C ARG A 303 -9.96 -2.13 8.55
N TYR A 304 -10.73 -1.38 9.33
CA TYR A 304 -10.27 -0.80 10.60
C TYR A 304 -9.70 -1.85 11.58
N ALA A 305 -8.91 -1.40 12.56
CA ALA A 305 -8.37 -2.27 13.61
C ALA A 305 -8.88 -1.85 15.00
N ARG A 306 -9.07 -2.83 15.90
CA ARG A 306 -9.26 -2.52 17.32
C ARG A 306 -7.93 -2.25 17.99
N VAL A 307 -7.99 -1.42 19.03
CA VAL A 307 -6.86 -1.25 19.95
C VAL A 307 -6.57 -2.59 20.62
N GLY A 308 -5.31 -3.01 20.63
CA GLY A 308 -4.87 -4.32 21.10
C GLY A 308 -4.62 -5.35 19.99
N GLU A 309 -4.92 -5.03 18.74
CA GLU A 309 -4.61 -5.86 17.58
C GLU A 309 -3.29 -5.49 16.89
N MET A 310 -2.79 -6.40 16.04
CA MET A 310 -1.77 -6.07 15.06
C MET A 310 -2.37 -5.24 13.94
N VAL A 311 -1.73 -4.11 13.64
CA VAL A 311 -2.07 -3.27 12.49
C VAL A 311 -1.02 -3.43 11.41
N THR A 312 -1.41 -3.23 10.15
CA THR A 312 -0.52 -3.29 8.99
C THR A 312 -0.52 -1.98 8.21
N PHE A 313 0.61 -1.65 7.60
CA PHE A 313 0.74 -0.47 6.75
C PHE A 313 1.90 -0.52 5.78
N MET A 314 1.81 0.35 4.77
CA MET A 314 2.91 0.66 3.87
C MET A 314 3.86 1.67 4.51
N GLY A 315 5.15 1.34 4.53
CA GLY A 315 6.22 2.21 5.01
C GLY A 315 7.01 1.55 6.14
N SER A 316 8.08 2.21 6.60
CA SER A 316 8.83 1.75 7.78
C SER A 316 8.27 2.33 9.06
N VAL A 317 8.48 1.61 10.18
CA VAL A 317 8.32 2.19 11.52
C VAL A 317 9.51 3.12 11.76
N ALA A 318 9.25 4.43 11.86
CA ALA A 318 10.28 5.43 12.11
C ALA A 318 9.99 6.20 13.41
N GLU A 319 11.07 6.54 14.12
CA GLU A 319 11.01 7.46 15.25
C GLU A 319 10.75 8.88 14.76
N VAL A 320 9.94 9.62 15.53
CA VAL A 320 9.62 11.02 15.28
C VAL A 320 10.30 11.85 16.34
N GLY A 321 11.17 12.76 15.92
CA GLY A 321 11.88 13.70 16.80
C GLY A 321 11.41 15.15 16.70
N ILE A 322 10.33 15.42 15.96
CA ILE A 322 9.83 16.79 15.71
C ILE A 322 9.12 17.31 16.97
N PRO A 323 9.60 18.39 17.61
CA PRO A 323 9.07 18.87 18.90
C PRO A 323 7.56 19.12 18.88
N GLU A 324 7.04 19.77 17.83
CA GLU A 324 5.62 20.12 17.71
C GLU A 324 4.72 18.87 17.69
N LEU A 325 5.22 17.74 17.19
CA LEU A 325 4.51 16.46 17.16
C LEU A 325 4.66 15.66 18.46
N VAL A 326 5.79 15.80 19.13
CA VAL A 326 6.23 14.93 20.24
C VAL A 326 5.90 15.52 21.60
N GLU A 327 6.09 16.82 21.78
CA GLU A 327 5.88 17.52 23.07
C GLU A 327 4.45 17.34 23.61
N PRO A 328 3.37 17.43 22.80
CA PRO A 328 2.02 17.18 23.32
C PRO A 328 1.85 15.75 23.86
N ILE A 329 2.49 14.77 23.22
CA ILE A 329 2.45 13.37 23.63
C ILE A 329 3.21 13.19 24.94
N HIS A 330 4.41 13.78 25.06
CA HIS A 330 5.19 13.72 26.29
C HIS A 330 4.50 14.42 27.46
N ALA A 331 3.84 15.56 27.21
CA ALA A 331 3.09 16.27 28.23
C ALA A 331 1.93 15.43 28.80
N ALA A 332 1.27 14.62 27.97
CA ALA A 332 0.16 13.76 28.40
C ALA A 332 0.61 12.41 28.99
N CYS A 333 1.61 11.78 28.37
CA CYS A 333 1.96 10.37 28.55
C CYS A 333 3.34 10.12 29.16
N GLY A 334 4.08 11.19 29.47
CA GLY A 334 5.46 11.12 29.96
C GLY A 334 6.49 10.97 28.83
N PRO A 335 7.78 11.10 29.15
CA PRO A 335 8.85 10.99 28.18
C PRO A 335 8.94 9.58 27.60
N GLY A 336 9.40 9.47 26.35
CA GLY A 336 9.63 8.19 25.69
C GLY A 336 9.82 8.33 24.19
N LYS A 337 10.28 7.26 23.55
CA LYS A 337 10.37 7.18 22.09
C LYS A 337 8.97 7.32 21.49
N VAL A 338 8.82 8.18 20.49
CA VAL A 338 7.59 8.32 19.72
C VAL A 338 7.82 7.73 18.34
N ILE A 339 6.98 6.79 17.92
CA ILE A 339 7.00 6.25 16.57
C ILE A 339 5.79 6.73 15.79
N LYS A 340 5.98 6.92 14.48
CA LYS A 340 4.87 7.12 13.56
C LYS A 340 4.30 5.78 13.15
N VAL A 341 3.00 5.59 13.35
CA VAL A 341 2.25 4.47 12.78
C VAL A 341 1.42 5.04 11.65
N GLU A 342 1.51 4.39 10.50
CA GLU A 342 0.90 4.91 9.27
C GLU A 342 -0.27 4.04 8.79
N GLY A 343 -0.53 2.98 9.55
CA GLY A 343 -1.61 2.04 9.36
C GLY A 343 -2.74 2.26 10.31
N LEU A 344 -3.93 2.05 9.79
CA LEU A 344 -5.15 1.93 10.57
C LEU A 344 -5.86 0.61 10.27
N GLU A 345 -5.23 -0.28 9.48
CA GLU A 345 -5.85 -1.51 9.03
C GLU A 345 -5.51 -2.69 9.94
N SER A 346 -6.50 -3.53 10.25
CA SER A 346 -6.24 -4.79 10.94
C SER A 346 -5.39 -5.70 10.07
N ALA A 347 -4.27 -6.19 10.60
CA ALA A 347 -3.39 -7.10 9.88
C ALA A 347 -4.12 -8.41 9.50
N ASN A 348 -5.10 -8.83 10.32
CA ASN A 348 -5.93 -9.99 10.01
C ASN A 348 -6.87 -9.72 8.82
N ALA A 349 -7.56 -8.58 8.83
CA ALA A 349 -8.45 -8.17 7.73
C ALA A 349 -7.68 -8.06 6.40
N TYR A 350 -6.50 -7.42 6.44
CA TYR A 350 -5.60 -7.34 5.30
C TYR A 350 -5.18 -8.72 4.79
N ALA A 351 -4.69 -9.60 5.66
CA ALA A 351 -4.26 -10.95 5.27
C ALA A 351 -5.40 -11.78 4.64
N ARG A 352 -6.62 -11.68 5.17
CA ARG A 352 -7.79 -12.37 4.61
C ARG A 352 -8.18 -11.82 3.24
N GLN A 353 -8.17 -10.50 3.05
CA GLN A 353 -8.42 -9.89 1.74
C GLN A 353 -7.33 -10.26 0.72
N GLN A 354 -6.07 -10.23 1.15
CA GLN A 354 -4.92 -10.56 0.31
C GLN A 354 -5.01 -12.03 -0.15
N ALA A 355 -5.31 -12.97 0.75
CA ALA A 355 -5.45 -14.38 0.40
C ALA A 355 -6.52 -14.63 -0.68
N LEU A 356 -7.68 -13.97 -0.58
CA LEU A 356 -8.70 -14.07 -1.63
C LEU A 356 -8.25 -13.45 -2.96
N THR A 357 -7.58 -12.31 -2.88
CA THR A 357 -7.08 -11.58 -4.06
C THR A 357 -6.02 -12.41 -4.78
N ASP A 358 -5.07 -12.97 -4.04
CA ASP A 358 -4.00 -13.84 -4.55
C ASP A 358 -4.58 -15.11 -5.16
N TYR A 359 -5.56 -15.75 -4.49
CA TYR A 359 -6.25 -16.93 -5.02
C TYR A 359 -6.94 -16.64 -6.35
N ALA A 360 -7.72 -15.54 -6.42
CA ALA A 360 -8.40 -15.14 -7.64
C ALA A 360 -7.42 -14.77 -8.76
N ASN A 361 -6.33 -14.06 -8.45
CA ASN A 361 -5.27 -13.72 -9.40
C ASN A 361 -4.58 -14.97 -9.94
N ALA A 362 -4.24 -15.91 -9.07
CA ALA A 362 -3.60 -17.14 -9.47
C ALA A 362 -4.51 -18.02 -10.34
N LEU A 363 -5.83 -18.11 -10.03
CA LEU A 363 -6.78 -18.81 -10.90
C LEU A 363 -6.85 -18.16 -12.28
N ARG A 364 -6.97 -16.83 -12.31
CA ARG A 364 -6.98 -16.07 -13.57
C ARG A 364 -5.71 -16.32 -14.38
N ARG A 365 -4.54 -16.34 -13.73
CA ARG A 365 -3.26 -16.62 -14.38
C ARG A 365 -3.20 -18.05 -14.94
N LEU A 366 -3.71 -19.04 -14.21
CA LEU A 366 -3.83 -20.42 -14.71
C LEU A 366 -4.66 -20.50 -15.99
N GLN A 367 -5.77 -19.76 -16.02
CA GLN A 367 -6.66 -19.71 -17.18
C GLN A 367 -6.04 -18.89 -18.33
N SER A 368 -5.49 -17.71 -18.07
CA SER A 368 -5.03 -16.82 -19.14
C SER A 368 -3.68 -17.21 -19.71
N SER A 369 -2.75 -17.69 -18.89
CA SER A 369 -1.36 -17.97 -19.29
C SER A 369 -1.16 -19.42 -19.70
N TYR A 370 -1.96 -20.33 -19.14
CA TYR A 370 -1.84 -21.77 -19.37
C TYR A 370 -3.13 -22.42 -19.90
N GLY A 371 -4.20 -21.64 -20.13
CA GLY A 371 -5.47 -22.08 -20.74
C GLY A 371 -6.14 -23.28 -20.09
N LEU A 372 -5.92 -23.46 -18.77
CA LEU A 372 -6.66 -24.43 -17.99
C LEU A 372 -8.11 -24.00 -17.89
N GLY A 373 -9.05 -24.92 -18.06
CA GLY A 373 -10.45 -24.69 -17.69
C GLY A 373 -10.58 -24.43 -16.19
N GLU A 374 -11.61 -23.71 -15.75
CA GLU A 374 -11.75 -23.31 -14.33
C GLU A 374 -11.64 -24.49 -13.35
N ALA A 375 -12.33 -25.61 -13.64
CA ALA A 375 -12.28 -26.79 -12.80
C ALA A 375 -10.85 -27.37 -12.69
N GLN A 376 -10.10 -27.40 -13.79
CA GLN A 376 -8.73 -27.87 -13.82
C GLN A 376 -7.78 -26.89 -13.11
N ALA A 377 -7.96 -25.58 -13.30
CA ALA A 377 -7.21 -24.55 -12.59
C ALA A 377 -7.38 -24.67 -11.07
N ARG A 378 -8.61 -24.92 -10.60
CA ARG A 378 -8.88 -25.16 -9.17
C ARG A 378 -8.22 -26.43 -8.65
N ARG A 379 -8.21 -27.52 -9.43
CA ARG A 379 -7.50 -28.77 -9.07
C ARG A 379 -5.99 -28.56 -9.03
N ALA A 380 -5.42 -27.87 -10.02
CA ALA A 380 -4.00 -27.53 -10.08
C ALA A 380 -3.56 -26.73 -8.85
N MET A 381 -4.35 -25.71 -8.49
CA MET A 381 -4.09 -24.90 -7.30
C MET A 381 -4.17 -25.72 -6.01
N ALA A 382 -5.22 -26.54 -5.84
CA ALA A 382 -5.36 -27.40 -4.66
C ALA A 382 -4.24 -28.46 -4.57
N TRP A 383 -3.77 -28.98 -5.71
CA TRP A 383 -2.62 -29.88 -5.77
C TRP A 383 -1.35 -29.17 -5.29
N LEU A 384 -1.12 -27.95 -5.76
CA LEU A 384 0.05 -27.16 -5.42
C LEU A 384 0.02 -26.75 -3.93
N ASP A 385 -1.13 -26.38 -3.39
CA ASP A 385 -1.28 -26.08 -1.95
C ASP A 385 -0.91 -27.29 -1.08
N ARG A 386 -1.37 -28.50 -1.45
CA ARG A 386 -0.99 -29.74 -0.74
C ARG A 386 0.51 -29.98 -0.80
N ARG A 387 1.12 -29.79 -1.98
CA ARG A 387 2.56 -29.92 -2.18
C ARG A 387 3.35 -28.93 -1.32
N GLN A 388 2.95 -27.66 -1.29
CA GLN A 388 3.64 -26.64 -0.51
C GLN A 388 3.47 -26.85 1.01
N ALA A 389 2.30 -27.32 1.45
CA ALA A 389 2.10 -27.72 2.83
C ALA A 389 3.05 -28.87 3.25
N ALA A 390 3.30 -29.83 2.36
CA ALA A 390 4.25 -30.92 2.60
C ALA A 390 5.72 -30.47 2.59
N ASN A 391 6.04 -29.41 1.84
CA ASN A 391 7.39 -28.87 1.70
C ASN A 391 7.68 -27.70 2.67
N ARG A 392 6.88 -27.54 3.73
CA ARG A 392 7.02 -26.44 4.67
C ARG A 392 8.39 -26.50 5.36
N GLN A 393 9.18 -25.46 5.16
CA GLN A 393 10.51 -25.36 5.74
C GLN A 393 10.43 -24.86 7.20
N MET A 394 11.33 -25.38 8.03
CA MET A 394 11.56 -24.93 9.40
C MET A 394 12.97 -24.34 9.45
N THR A 395 13.17 -23.29 10.23
CA THR A 395 14.52 -22.84 10.59
C THR A 395 15.19 -23.87 11.51
N ASP A 396 16.50 -23.75 11.68
CA ASP A 396 17.26 -24.58 12.64
C ASP A 396 16.73 -24.44 14.09
N ASP A 397 16.09 -23.31 14.41
CA ASP A 397 15.44 -23.04 15.70
C ASP A 397 14.00 -23.59 15.78
N GLY A 398 13.55 -24.38 14.81
CA GLY A 398 12.22 -24.98 14.77
C GLY A 398 11.09 -24.01 14.43
N ILE A 399 11.40 -22.82 13.91
CA ILE A 399 10.40 -21.83 13.51
C ILE A 399 9.99 -22.13 12.08
N ALA A 400 8.70 -22.34 11.84
CA ALA A 400 8.20 -22.50 10.48
C ALA A 400 8.46 -21.23 9.65
N LEU A 401 9.18 -21.37 8.54
CA LEU A 401 9.33 -20.29 7.59
C LEU A 401 7.96 -19.94 6.98
N PRO A 402 7.77 -18.67 6.53
CA PRO A 402 6.56 -18.29 5.80
C PRO A 402 6.36 -19.25 4.61
N PRO A 403 5.17 -19.87 4.47
CA PRO A 403 4.95 -20.84 3.41
C PRO A 403 4.96 -20.13 2.06
N ILE A 404 5.65 -20.72 1.08
CA ILE A 404 5.45 -20.34 -0.33
C ILE A 404 4.06 -20.86 -0.70
N SER A 405 3.10 -19.96 -0.93
CA SER A 405 1.73 -20.36 -1.27
C SER A 405 1.63 -20.89 -2.71
N ALA A 406 0.56 -21.63 -3.04
CA ALA A 406 0.30 -21.99 -4.44
C ALA A 406 0.20 -20.74 -5.34
N ALA A 407 -0.44 -19.67 -4.85
CA ALA A 407 -0.53 -18.41 -5.59
C ALA A 407 0.85 -17.83 -5.90
N MET A 408 1.77 -17.81 -4.93
CA MET A 408 3.15 -17.37 -5.15
C MET A 408 3.88 -18.24 -6.18
N MET A 409 3.72 -19.57 -6.12
CA MET A 409 4.35 -20.49 -7.09
C MET A 409 3.80 -20.32 -8.51
N ILE A 410 2.51 -20.05 -8.65
CA ILE A 410 1.87 -19.77 -9.95
C ILE A 410 2.37 -18.44 -10.51
N ASP A 411 2.72 -17.50 -9.63
CA ASP A 411 3.23 -16.20 -10.04
C ASP A 411 4.69 -16.21 -10.52
N ILE A 412 5.44 -17.28 -10.23
CA ILE A 412 6.80 -17.46 -10.73
C ILE A 412 6.73 -17.77 -12.23
N PRO A 413 7.27 -16.92 -13.11
CA PRO A 413 7.32 -17.22 -14.54
C PRO A 413 8.19 -18.47 -14.79
N PRO A 414 7.91 -19.24 -15.86
CA PRO A 414 8.82 -20.31 -16.26
C PRO A 414 10.18 -19.72 -16.63
N ARG A 415 11.20 -20.58 -16.72
CA ARG A 415 12.56 -20.14 -17.08
C ARG A 415 12.53 -19.34 -18.39
N PRO A 416 13.21 -18.17 -18.44
CA PRO A 416 13.24 -17.35 -19.64
C PRO A 416 13.88 -18.13 -20.79
N VAL A 417 13.27 -17.99 -21.96
CA VAL A 417 13.71 -18.58 -23.22
C VAL A 417 14.56 -17.54 -23.95
N MET A 418 15.80 -17.88 -24.24
CA MET A 418 16.78 -16.92 -24.75
C MET A 418 16.81 -16.84 -26.27
N ALA A 419 16.33 -17.88 -26.96
CA ALA A 419 16.30 -17.93 -28.41
C ALA A 419 15.04 -18.62 -28.96
N GLN A 420 14.58 -18.19 -30.14
CA GLN A 420 13.43 -18.81 -30.82
C GLN A 420 13.66 -20.32 -31.11
N SER A 421 14.91 -20.77 -31.20
CA SER A 421 15.26 -22.19 -31.38
C SER A 421 14.94 -23.05 -30.16
N GLU A 422 14.82 -22.45 -28.97
CA GLU A 422 14.40 -23.14 -27.75
C GLU A 422 12.87 -23.26 -27.67
N CYS A 423 12.15 -22.57 -28.55
CA CYS A 423 10.70 -22.64 -28.62
C CYS A 423 10.23 -23.86 -29.41
N PRO A 424 9.21 -24.60 -28.91
CA PRO A 424 8.59 -25.68 -29.67
C PRO A 424 8.09 -25.21 -31.04
N SER A 425 8.17 -26.08 -32.04
CA SER A 425 7.65 -25.81 -33.39
C SER A 425 6.21 -25.29 -33.35
N GLY A 426 5.94 -24.20 -34.07
CA GLY A 426 4.62 -23.56 -34.12
C GLY A 426 4.38 -22.49 -33.05
N THR A 427 5.33 -22.25 -32.14
CA THR A 427 5.26 -21.17 -31.13
C THR A 427 6.15 -19.98 -31.50
N LYS A 428 5.86 -18.81 -30.92
CA LYS A 428 6.62 -17.57 -31.12
C LYS A 428 7.23 -17.09 -29.82
N LEU A 429 8.49 -16.69 -29.84
CA LEU A 429 9.16 -16.05 -28.71
C LEU A 429 8.60 -14.63 -28.53
N VAL A 430 8.03 -14.36 -27.36
CA VAL A 430 7.48 -13.06 -26.96
C VAL A 430 7.92 -12.78 -25.52
N GLY A 431 8.71 -11.73 -25.30
CA GLY A 431 9.14 -11.34 -23.95
C GLY A 431 9.88 -12.44 -23.19
N ALA A 432 10.82 -13.14 -23.85
CA ALA A 432 11.54 -14.29 -23.31
C ALA A 432 10.67 -15.51 -22.94
N LEU A 433 9.47 -15.64 -23.52
CA LEU A 433 8.56 -16.78 -23.32
C LEU A 433 8.06 -17.30 -24.67
N CYS A 434 7.91 -18.62 -24.85
CA CYS A 434 7.32 -19.15 -26.07
C CYS A 434 5.79 -19.14 -25.97
N ARG A 435 5.13 -18.46 -26.89
CA ARG A 435 3.67 -18.36 -26.94
C ARG A 435 3.11 -19.19 -28.10
N THR A 436 2.13 -20.04 -27.84
CA THR A 436 1.42 -20.78 -28.90
C THR A 436 0.41 -19.88 -29.62
N PRO A 437 -0.11 -20.26 -30.79
CA PRO A 437 -1.18 -19.53 -31.48
C PRO A 437 -2.45 -19.36 -30.62
N GLU A 438 -2.71 -20.30 -29.73
CA GLU A 438 -3.83 -20.30 -28.79
C GLU A 438 -3.53 -19.48 -27.51
N GLY A 439 -2.31 -18.94 -27.38
CA GLY A 439 -1.93 -18.03 -26.31
C GLY A 439 -1.21 -18.65 -25.12
N TYR A 440 -0.99 -19.97 -25.09
CA TYR A 440 -0.31 -20.69 -24.00
C TYR A 440 1.17 -20.34 -23.90
N LEU A 441 1.73 -20.35 -22.69
CA LEU A 441 3.18 -20.26 -22.45
C LEU A 441 3.86 -21.63 -22.51
N ARG A 442 5.06 -21.70 -23.13
CA ARG A 442 5.94 -22.86 -23.18
C ARG A 442 7.41 -22.44 -22.90
N PRO A 443 8.24 -23.30 -22.27
CA PRO A 443 7.86 -24.54 -21.60
C PRO A 443 6.93 -24.27 -20.39
N LEU A 444 6.13 -25.26 -20.01
CA LEU A 444 5.31 -25.15 -18.80
C LEU A 444 6.22 -25.20 -17.57
N PRO A 445 5.85 -24.54 -16.46
CA PRO A 445 6.50 -24.77 -15.18
C PRO A 445 6.50 -26.26 -14.82
N GLU A 446 7.59 -26.75 -14.23
CA GLU A 446 7.75 -28.17 -13.89
C GLU A 446 6.60 -28.71 -13.03
N TRP A 447 6.15 -27.91 -12.06
CA TRP A 447 5.02 -28.26 -11.20
C TRP A 447 3.71 -28.46 -11.99
N LEU A 448 3.51 -27.69 -13.06
CA LEU A 448 2.31 -27.76 -13.88
C LEU A 448 2.35 -28.98 -14.79
N THR A 449 3.52 -29.30 -15.34
CA THR A 449 3.73 -30.56 -16.07
C THR A 449 3.43 -31.76 -15.19
N GLU A 450 3.99 -31.79 -13.98
CA GLU A 450 3.77 -32.88 -13.00
C GLU A 450 2.28 -33.00 -12.61
N PHE A 451 1.59 -31.87 -12.41
CA PHE A 451 0.15 -31.89 -12.15
C PHE A 451 -0.62 -32.49 -13.35
N LEU A 452 -0.33 -32.04 -14.58
CA LEU A 452 -1.05 -32.51 -15.77
C LEU A 452 -0.82 -34.01 -16.04
N GLU A 453 0.34 -34.56 -15.69
CA GLU A 453 0.62 -36.00 -15.75
C GLU A 453 -0.17 -36.81 -14.70
N GLN A 454 -0.58 -36.19 -13.60
CA GLN A 454 -1.34 -36.83 -12.50
C GLN A 454 -2.85 -36.56 -12.56
N ASP A 455 -3.29 -35.60 -13.38
CA ASP A 455 -4.69 -35.17 -13.52
C ASP A 455 -5.43 -35.93 -14.65
N GLU A 456 -4.82 -36.97 -15.23
CA GLU A 456 -5.41 -37.85 -16.26
C GLU A 456 -6.58 -38.72 -15.76
#